data_AF-A0A5S9IQ68-F1
#
_entry.id   AF-A0A5S9IQ68-F1
#
_cell.length_a   1.000
_cell.length_b   1.000
_cell.length_c   1.000
_cell.angle_alpha   90.00
_cell.angle_beta   90.00
_cell.angle_gamma   90.00
#
_symmetry.space_group_name_H-M   'P 1'
#
loop_
_entity.id
_entity.type
_entity.pdbx_description
1 polymer ?
#
loop_
_entity_poly.entity_id
_entity_poly.type
_entity_poly.pdbx_seq_one_letter_code
_entity_poly.pdbx_strand_id
1 'polypeptide(L)'
;MNFTIEELELPGILLITSKLFRDNRGHFQEIFKNSVLNVEFQQCNFSFSQKDVIRGLHYQEPPNAQGKLIVPITGHVQDVVVDLRKNSPTFSQHLCVELKCQESMLYVPEGFAHGFAVKSESAHVMYMCTQEYNPNAERGIKYNDPQLDIPWAVTQPILSTKDSNLPLWQHVIREQA
;
A
#
# COMPACT_ATOMS: atom_id res chain seq x y z
N MET A 1 16.65 -8.35 -18.37
CA MET A 1 15.89 -8.78 -17.18
C MET A 1 14.44 -8.34 -17.35
N ASN A 2 13.47 -9.12 -16.89
CA ASN A 2 12.04 -8.79 -17.03
C ASN A 2 11.50 -7.91 -15.90
N PHE A 3 12.29 -7.68 -14.85
CA PHE A 3 11.96 -6.85 -13.70
C PHE A 3 13.07 -5.81 -13.48
N THR A 4 12.67 -4.61 -13.06
CA THR A 4 13.54 -3.60 -12.47
C THR A 4 12.99 -3.27 -11.08
N ILE A 5 13.87 -3.25 -10.09
CA ILE A 5 13.53 -2.97 -8.69
C ILE A 5 14.32 -1.74 -8.25
N GLU A 6 13.62 -0.78 -7.71
CA GLU A 6 14.17 0.44 -7.12
C GLU A 6 13.73 0.53 -5.67
N GLU A 7 14.69 0.68 -4.75
CA GLU A 7 14.38 0.98 -3.35
C GLU A 7 14.14 2.49 -3.22
N LEU A 8 13.03 2.86 -2.59
CA LEU A 8 12.59 4.24 -2.41
C LEU A 8 13.13 4.84 -1.11
N GLU A 9 12.73 6.08 -0.80
CA GLU A 9 13.25 6.89 0.30
C GLU A 9 13.00 6.27 1.69
N LEU A 10 11.95 5.46 1.83
CA LEU A 10 11.68 4.70 3.04
C LEU A 10 12.34 3.31 2.93
N PRO A 11 13.31 2.96 3.79
CA PRO A 11 14.07 1.72 3.66
C PRO A 11 13.17 0.47 3.63
N GLY A 12 13.39 -0.37 2.62
CA GLY A 12 12.62 -1.59 2.34
C GLY A 12 11.40 -1.41 1.44
N ILE A 13 10.96 -0.18 1.14
CA ILE A 13 9.92 0.06 0.14
C ILE A 13 10.51 -0.11 -1.25
N LEU A 14 9.92 -1.00 -2.06
CA LEU A 14 10.44 -1.30 -3.39
C LEU A 14 9.41 -0.93 -4.47
N LEU A 15 9.79 -0.03 -5.38
CA LEU A 15 9.08 0.19 -6.62
C LEU A 15 9.52 -0.86 -7.64
N ILE A 16 8.55 -1.62 -8.13
CA ILE A 16 8.82 -2.75 -9.02
C ILE A 16 8.16 -2.47 -10.36
N THR A 17 8.95 -2.51 -11.42
CA THR A 17 8.44 -2.49 -12.79
C THR A 17 8.76 -3.81 -13.46
N SER A 18 7.89 -4.26 -14.35
CA SER A 18 8.14 -5.46 -15.14
C SER A 18 7.78 -5.25 -16.60
N LYS A 19 8.42 -6.03 -17.47
CA LYS A 19 8.28 -5.88 -18.91
C LYS A 19 6.87 -6.24 -19.34
N LEU A 20 6.22 -5.29 -20.01
CA LEU A 20 4.92 -5.47 -20.65
C LEU A 20 5.10 -5.97 -22.08
N PHE A 21 4.66 -7.19 -22.36
CA PHE A 21 4.67 -7.78 -23.69
C PHE A 21 3.34 -7.51 -24.37
N ARG A 22 3.34 -6.90 -25.56
CA ARG A 22 2.12 -6.62 -26.34
C ARG A 22 2.13 -7.40 -27.64
N ASP A 23 0.98 -7.92 -28.04
CA ASP A 23 0.74 -8.53 -29.35
C ASP A 23 -0.71 -8.31 -29.80
N ASN A 24 -1.10 -8.92 -30.92
CA ASN A 24 -2.45 -8.78 -31.48
C ASN A 24 -3.57 -9.38 -30.62
N ARG A 25 -3.25 -10.17 -29.58
CA ARG A 25 -4.21 -10.73 -28.62
C ARG A 25 -4.43 -9.82 -27.42
N GLY A 26 -3.49 -8.92 -27.13
CA GLY A 26 -3.52 -8.01 -25.99
C GLY A 26 -2.15 -7.78 -25.39
N HIS A 27 -2.03 -8.01 -24.08
CA HIS A 27 -0.77 -7.89 -23.36
C HIS A 27 -0.58 -8.97 -22.31
N PHE A 28 0.68 -9.22 -21.95
CA PHE A 28 1.10 -10.15 -20.91
C PHE A 28 2.18 -9.48 -20.05
N GLN A 29 2.11 -9.68 -18.74
CA GLN A 29 3.05 -9.15 -17.77
C GLN A 29 3.25 -10.15 -16.63
N GLU A 30 4.50 -10.43 -16.29
CA GLU A 30 4.82 -11.12 -15.04
C GLU A 30 4.65 -10.10 -13.89
N ILE A 31 3.64 -10.29 -13.03
CA ILE A 31 3.39 -9.39 -11.89
C ILE A 31 4.31 -9.71 -10.71
N PHE A 32 4.53 -10.99 -10.43
CA PHE A 32 5.36 -11.44 -9.32
C PHE A 32 6.14 -12.69 -9.70
N LYS A 33 7.34 -12.80 -9.15
CA LYS A 33 8.20 -13.97 -9.29
C LYS A 33 8.98 -14.17 -8.00
N ASN A 34 8.82 -15.33 -7.36
CA ASN A 34 9.50 -15.61 -6.09
C ASN A 34 11.03 -15.51 -6.20
N SER A 35 11.61 -15.96 -7.32
CA SER A 35 13.06 -15.85 -7.54
C SER A 35 13.57 -14.41 -7.71
N VAL A 36 12.67 -13.42 -7.73
CA VAL A 36 13.00 -11.99 -7.89
C VAL A 36 12.88 -11.25 -6.56
N LEU A 37 11.77 -11.42 -5.83
CA LEU A 37 11.58 -10.73 -4.54
C LEU A 37 11.94 -11.58 -3.32
N ASN A 38 11.93 -12.91 -3.45
CA ASN A 38 12.13 -13.85 -2.36
C ASN A 38 11.20 -13.59 -1.15
N VAL A 39 9.90 -13.44 -1.44
CA VAL A 39 8.84 -13.16 -0.47
C VAL A 39 7.74 -14.19 -0.64
N GLU A 40 7.28 -14.77 0.47
CA GLU A 40 6.14 -15.68 0.49
C GLU A 40 4.86 -14.93 0.85
N PHE A 41 3.83 -15.09 0.02
CA PHE A 41 2.51 -14.50 0.24
C PHE A 41 1.51 -15.57 0.64
N GLN A 42 0.75 -15.31 1.70
CA GLN A 42 -0.22 -16.23 2.29
C GLN A 42 -1.66 -15.88 1.89
N GLN A 43 -1.92 -14.61 1.57
CA GLN A 43 -3.25 -14.13 1.22
C GLN A 43 -3.19 -13.22 0.00
N CYS A 44 -4.23 -13.25 -0.83
CA CYS A 44 -4.42 -12.31 -1.93
C CYS A 44 -5.80 -11.67 -1.81
N ASN A 45 -5.84 -10.35 -1.95
CA ASN A 45 -7.04 -9.55 -1.85
C ASN A 45 -7.27 -8.78 -3.15
N PHE A 46 -8.53 -8.55 -3.49
CA PHE A 46 -8.93 -7.79 -4.67
C PHE A 46 -10.00 -6.78 -4.28
N SER A 47 -9.79 -5.52 -4.64
CA SER A 47 -10.71 -4.43 -4.31
C SER A 47 -11.07 -3.62 -5.54
N PHE A 48 -12.31 -3.14 -5.56
CA PHE A 48 -12.79 -2.12 -6.48
C PHE A 48 -13.08 -0.85 -5.70
N SER A 49 -12.71 0.29 -6.27
CA SER A 49 -12.93 1.60 -5.67
C SER A 49 -13.25 2.62 -6.76
N GLN A 50 -14.23 3.49 -6.50
CA GLN A 50 -14.55 4.62 -7.38
C GLN A 50 -13.56 5.76 -7.15
N LYS A 51 -13.57 6.75 -8.04
CA LYS A 51 -12.87 8.02 -7.85
C LYS A 51 -13.10 8.60 -6.47
N ASP A 52 -12.09 9.28 -5.94
CA ASP A 52 -12.11 9.98 -4.65
C ASP A 52 -12.25 9.05 -3.42
N VAL A 53 -12.29 7.72 -3.61
CA VAL A 53 -12.20 6.78 -2.49
C VAL A 53 -10.79 6.79 -1.90
N ILE A 54 -10.70 6.91 -0.59
CA ILE A 54 -9.50 6.59 0.19
C ILE A 54 -9.75 5.32 0.99
N ARG A 55 -8.79 4.40 0.97
CA ARG A 55 -8.73 3.25 1.89
C ARG A 55 -7.46 3.36 2.71
N GLY A 56 -7.58 3.24 4.03
CA GLY A 56 -6.44 3.28 4.94
C GLY A 56 -6.45 4.46 5.92
N LEU A 57 -5.38 4.62 6.69
CA LEU A 57 -4.16 3.80 6.66
C LEU A 57 -4.30 2.55 7.51
N HIS A 58 -3.87 1.39 7.03
CA HIS A 58 -4.06 0.08 7.67
C HIS A 58 -2.75 -0.68 7.85
N TYR A 59 -2.64 -1.38 8.98
CA TYR A 59 -1.56 -2.32 9.28
C TYR A 59 -2.05 -3.42 10.23
N GLN A 60 -1.24 -4.44 10.44
CA GLN A 60 -1.43 -5.43 11.50
C GLN A 60 -0.25 -5.36 12.46
N GLU A 61 -0.52 -5.45 13.76
CA GLU A 61 0.53 -5.50 14.79
C GLU A 61 1.25 -6.86 14.81
N PRO A 62 2.54 -6.91 15.19
CA PRO A 62 3.22 -8.16 15.48
C PRO A 62 2.46 -9.01 16.51
N PRO A 63 2.50 -10.35 16.41
CA PRO A 63 3.28 -11.15 15.45
C PRO A 63 2.61 -11.32 14.07
N ASN A 64 1.49 -10.64 13.79
CA ASN A 64 0.72 -10.82 12.55
C ASN A 64 0.98 -9.70 11.53
N ALA A 65 2.10 -8.97 11.66
CA ALA A 65 2.41 -7.86 10.77
C ALA A 65 2.46 -8.34 9.31
N GLN A 66 1.96 -7.51 8.38
CA GLN A 66 1.84 -7.84 6.97
C GLN A 66 2.78 -6.97 6.14
N GLY A 67 3.63 -7.62 5.35
CA GLY A 67 4.12 -7.08 4.09
C GLY A 67 3.05 -7.22 3.00
N LYS A 68 3.02 -6.30 2.05
CA LYS A 68 2.04 -6.20 0.97
C LYS A 68 2.72 -5.90 -0.36
N LEU A 69 2.39 -6.65 -1.41
CA LEU A 69 2.66 -6.24 -2.80
C LEU A 69 1.39 -5.64 -3.40
N ILE A 70 1.40 -4.35 -3.66
CA ILE A 70 0.28 -3.58 -4.21
C ILE A 70 0.35 -3.56 -5.74
N VAL A 71 -0.72 -3.98 -6.39
CA VAL A 71 -0.80 -4.14 -7.84
C VAL A 71 -2.08 -3.50 -8.38
N PRO A 72 -2.00 -2.33 -9.04
CA PRO A 72 -3.13 -1.78 -9.77
C PRO A 72 -3.45 -2.66 -10.98
N ILE A 73 -4.66 -3.23 -11.00
CA ILE A 73 -5.17 -4.06 -12.10
C ILE A 73 -5.87 -3.20 -13.15
N THR A 74 -6.52 -2.11 -12.73
CA THR A 74 -7.04 -1.07 -13.64
C THR A 74 -6.94 0.29 -12.96
N GLY A 75 -6.88 1.35 -13.77
CA GLY A 75 -6.92 2.72 -13.26
C GLY A 75 -5.60 3.15 -12.62
N HIS A 76 -5.71 4.13 -11.74
CA HIS A 76 -4.61 4.91 -11.20
C HIS A 76 -4.91 5.31 -9.76
N VAL A 77 -3.96 5.03 -8.86
CA VAL A 77 -4.03 5.41 -7.45
C VAL A 77 -2.77 6.19 -7.04
N GLN A 78 -2.94 7.08 -6.05
CA GLN A 78 -1.83 7.51 -5.20
C GLN A 78 -1.78 6.54 -4.01
N ASP A 79 -0.76 5.70 -3.97
CA ASP A 79 -0.47 4.81 -2.86
C ASP A 79 0.33 5.57 -1.80
N VAL A 80 0.05 5.30 -0.52
CA VAL A 80 0.67 5.97 0.61
C VAL A 80 1.10 4.94 1.63
N VAL A 81 2.34 5.07 2.09
CA VAL A 81 2.89 4.27 3.17
C VAL A 81 3.42 5.16 4.29
N VAL A 82 3.32 4.69 5.53
CA VAL A 82 3.82 5.38 6.74
C VAL A 82 4.67 4.42 7.56
N ASP A 83 5.87 4.84 7.92
CA ASP A 83 6.82 4.01 8.67
C ASP A 83 6.47 3.97 10.17
N LEU A 84 6.15 2.76 10.67
CA LEU A 84 5.79 2.51 12.07
C LEU A 84 6.97 1.94 12.88
N ARG A 85 8.13 1.73 12.26
CA ARG A 85 9.25 1.06 12.91
C ARG A 85 9.98 2.05 13.81
N LYS A 86 9.81 1.93 15.13
CA LYS A 86 10.39 2.85 16.13
C LYS A 86 11.90 3.08 16.02
N ASN A 87 12.64 2.05 15.62
CA ASN A 87 14.09 2.11 15.47
C ASN A 87 14.54 2.52 14.05
N SER A 88 13.59 2.83 13.15
CA SER A 88 13.88 3.28 11.80
C SER A 88 14.30 4.74 11.80
N PRO A 89 15.30 5.12 10.98
CA PRO A 89 15.66 6.53 10.78
C PRO A 89 14.52 7.35 10.14
N THR A 90 13.56 6.67 9.51
CA THR A 90 12.40 7.29 8.85
C THR A 90 11.10 7.07 9.63
N PHE A 91 11.15 6.73 10.92
CA PHE A 91 9.96 6.59 11.76
C PHE A 91 9.05 7.83 11.67
N SER A 92 7.73 7.61 11.57
CA SER A 92 6.71 8.65 11.39
C SER A 92 6.75 9.41 10.06
N GLN A 93 7.66 9.08 9.13
CA GLN A 93 7.66 9.63 7.78
C GLN A 93 6.71 8.84 6.89
N HIS A 94 6.20 9.51 5.87
CA HIS A 94 5.33 8.92 4.85
C HIS A 94 5.93 9.07 3.46
N LEU A 95 5.50 8.22 2.53
CA LEU A 95 5.85 8.29 1.13
C LEU A 95 4.59 8.12 0.28
N CYS A 96 4.45 8.98 -0.72
CA CYS A 96 3.36 8.94 -1.70
C CYS A 96 3.91 8.47 -3.04
N VAL A 97 3.32 7.41 -3.61
CA VAL A 97 3.75 6.82 -4.87
C VAL A 97 2.57 6.76 -5.84
N GLU A 98 2.77 7.22 -7.06
CA GLU A 98 1.75 7.13 -8.11
C GLU A 98 1.83 5.74 -8.76
N LEU A 99 0.79 4.93 -8.60
CA LEU A 99 0.72 3.59 -9.16
C LEU A 99 -0.36 3.51 -10.25
N LYS A 100 0.08 3.21 -11.47
CA LYS A 100 -0.79 3.04 -12.63
C LYS A 100 -0.74 1.60 -13.12
N CYS A 101 -1.89 1.09 -13.54
CA CYS A 101 -2.00 -0.22 -14.15
C CYS A 101 -0.98 -0.39 -15.30
N GLN A 102 -0.33 -1.55 -15.36
CA GLN A 102 0.72 -1.93 -16.31
C GLN A 102 2.06 -1.17 -16.19
N GLU A 103 2.18 -0.16 -15.33
CA GLU A 103 3.42 0.62 -15.19
C GLU A 103 4.29 0.10 -14.05
N SER A 104 3.74 0.02 -12.84
CA SER A 104 4.49 -0.31 -11.64
C SER A 104 3.64 -0.97 -10.55
N MET A 105 4.32 -1.65 -9.63
CA MET A 105 3.80 -2.20 -8.39
C MET A 105 4.64 -1.68 -7.23
N LEU A 106 4.08 -1.71 -6.02
CA LEU A 106 4.79 -1.29 -4.81
C LEU A 106 4.85 -2.44 -3.82
N TYR A 107 6.05 -2.84 -3.40
CA TYR A 107 6.21 -3.72 -2.25
C TYR A 107 6.43 -2.89 -1.00
N VAL A 108 5.63 -3.20 0.02
CA VAL A 108 5.63 -2.56 1.34
C VAL A 108 5.91 -3.67 2.36
N PRO A 109 7.03 -3.67 3.09
CA PRO A 109 7.33 -4.74 4.04
C PRO A 109 6.53 -4.55 5.34
N GLU A 110 6.66 -5.49 6.28
CA GLU A 110 6.09 -5.37 7.61
C GLU A 110 6.57 -4.10 8.34
N GLY A 111 5.75 -3.60 9.26
CA GLY A 111 6.07 -2.40 10.05
C GLY A 111 5.71 -1.08 9.37
N PHE A 112 4.91 -1.12 8.31
CA PHE A 112 4.34 0.06 7.67
C PHE A 112 2.81 0.06 7.74
N ALA A 113 2.22 1.25 7.86
CA ALA A 113 0.81 1.44 7.53
C ALA A 113 0.68 1.78 6.05
N HIS A 114 -0.40 1.30 5.43
CA HIS A 114 -0.63 1.43 3.99
C HIS A 114 -2.05 1.94 3.72
N GLY A 115 -2.17 2.80 2.72
CA GLY A 115 -3.45 3.21 2.16
C GLY A 115 -3.30 3.73 0.73
N PHE A 116 -4.42 4.01 0.07
CA PHE A 116 -4.39 4.60 -1.26
C PHE A 116 -5.61 5.47 -1.53
N ALA A 117 -5.44 6.44 -2.42
CA ALA A 117 -6.49 7.29 -2.97
C ALA A 117 -6.67 7.02 -4.47
N VAL A 118 -7.92 6.84 -4.91
CA VAL A 118 -8.23 6.61 -6.34
C VAL A 118 -8.28 7.93 -7.10
N LYS A 119 -7.44 8.05 -8.14
CA LYS A 119 -7.32 9.27 -8.97
C LYS A 119 -8.06 9.16 -10.31
N SER A 120 -8.18 7.96 -10.85
CA SER A 120 -9.01 7.69 -12.04
C SER A 120 -10.50 7.57 -11.68
N GLU A 121 -11.38 7.46 -12.68
CA GLU A 121 -12.83 7.26 -12.47
C GLU A 121 -13.14 6.03 -11.58
N SER A 122 -12.32 4.99 -11.71
CA SER A 122 -12.28 3.87 -10.77
C SER A 122 -10.93 3.17 -10.82
N ALA A 123 -10.63 2.35 -9.82
CA ALA A 123 -9.46 1.48 -9.80
C ALA A 123 -9.81 0.10 -9.24
N HIS A 124 -9.23 -0.93 -9.85
CA HIS A 124 -9.12 -2.25 -9.25
C HIS A 124 -7.71 -2.41 -8.72
N VAL A 125 -7.58 -2.76 -7.45
CA VAL A 125 -6.28 -2.96 -6.81
C VAL A 125 -6.25 -4.35 -6.19
N MET A 126 -5.26 -5.14 -6.60
CA MET A 126 -4.91 -6.41 -5.98
C MET A 126 -3.77 -6.17 -5.00
N TYR A 127 -3.80 -6.84 -3.85
CA TYR A 127 -2.67 -6.84 -2.94
C TYR A 127 -2.45 -8.23 -2.36
N MET A 128 -1.21 -8.72 -2.48
CA MET A 128 -0.77 -9.97 -1.89
C MET A 128 -0.10 -9.69 -0.55
N CYS A 129 -0.47 -10.43 0.50
CA CYS A 129 -0.03 -10.20 1.87
C CYS A 129 0.83 -11.36 2.39
N THR A 130 1.90 -11.05 3.13
CA THR A 130 2.82 -12.05 3.73
C THR A 130 2.22 -12.78 4.93
N GLN A 131 1.11 -12.27 5.49
CA GLN A 131 0.33 -12.91 6.55
C GLN A 131 -1.16 -12.86 6.21
N GLU A 132 -1.93 -13.79 6.76
CA GLU A 132 -3.39 -13.77 6.68
C GLU A 132 -3.98 -12.59 7.48
N TYR A 133 -5.21 -12.23 7.13
CA TYR A 133 -5.97 -11.22 7.86
C TYR A 133 -6.28 -11.70 9.27
N ASN A 134 -5.92 -10.88 10.26
CA ASN A 134 -6.24 -11.09 11.66
C ASN A 134 -6.95 -9.85 12.22
N PRO A 135 -8.28 -9.90 12.43
CA PRO A 135 -9.05 -8.75 12.92
C PRO A 135 -8.59 -8.26 14.29
N ASN A 136 -8.02 -9.13 15.13
CA ASN A 136 -7.53 -8.75 16.46
C ASN A 136 -6.21 -7.98 16.39
N ALA A 137 -5.40 -8.23 15.35
CA ALA A 137 -4.13 -7.56 15.12
C ALA A 137 -4.28 -6.32 14.23
N GLU A 138 -5.38 -6.19 13.49
CA GLU A 138 -5.62 -5.07 12.61
C GLU A 138 -5.71 -3.75 13.38
N ARG A 139 -5.00 -2.76 12.87
CA ARG A 139 -5.00 -1.39 13.36
C ARG A 139 -5.01 -0.44 12.17
N GLY A 140 -5.22 0.83 12.46
CA GLY A 140 -5.12 1.86 11.43
C GLY A 140 -4.86 3.23 11.98
N ILE A 141 -4.58 4.15 11.07
CA ILE A 141 -4.33 5.56 11.37
C ILE A 141 -5.27 6.37 10.50
N LYS A 142 -5.81 7.44 11.08
CA LYS A 142 -6.70 8.36 10.37
C LYS A 142 -5.97 8.98 9.16
N TYR A 143 -6.60 8.94 8.00
CA TYR A 143 -5.97 9.40 6.76
C TYR A 143 -5.57 10.89 6.81
N ASN A 144 -6.39 11.74 7.42
CA ASN A 144 -6.15 13.19 7.56
C ASN A 144 -5.54 13.56 8.91
N ASP A 145 -4.68 12.68 9.43
CA ASP A 145 -3.93 12.99 10.64
C ASP A 145 -3.06 14.25 10.43
N PRO A 146 -3.19 15.29 11.28
CA PRO A 146 -2.50 16.56 11.09
C PRO A 146 -0.99 16.49 11.38
N GLN A 147 -0.52 15.45 12.07
CA GLN A 147 0.91 15.26 12.32
C GLN A 147 1.57 14.53 11.14
N LEU A 148 0.88 13.58 10.52
CA LEU A 148 1.38 12.94 9.31
C LEU A 148 1.28 13.85 8.08
N ASP A 149 0.30 14.75 8.03
CA ASP A 149 0.10 15.77 6.99
C ASP A 149 0.27 15.23 5.55
N ILE A 150 -0.37 14.09 5.29
CA ILE A 150 -0.22 13.40 4.00
C ILE A 150 -0.90 14.22 2.91
N PRO A 151 -0.19 14.53 1.80
CA PRO A 151 -0.74 15.31 0.69
C PRO A 151 -1.60 14.42 -0.23
N TRP A 152 -2.76 13.98 0.28
CA TRP A 152 -3.70 13.18 -0.48
C TRP A 152 -4.17 13.93 -1.73
N ALA A 153 -4.19 13.25 -2.88
CA ALA A 153 -4.59 13.80 -4.17
C ALA A 153 -6.11 14.09 -4.27
N VAL A 154 -6.87 13.79 -3.22
CA VAL A 154 -8.34 13.88 -3.15
C VAL A 154 -8.72 14.87 -2.04
N THR A 155 -9.58 15.83 -2.37
CA THR A 155 -10.01 16.89 -1.44
C THR A 155 -11.30 16.56 -0.69
N GLN A 156 -12.19 15.77 -1.29
CA GLN A 156 -13.46 15.32 -0.69
C GLN A 156 -13.53 13.79 -0.69
N PRO A 157 -12.81 13.13 0.23
CA PRO A 157 -12.65 11.69 0.15
C PRO A 157 -13.91 10.93 0.53
N ILE A 158 -14.18 9.87 -0.21
CA ILE A 158 -15.17 8.86 0.14
C ILE A 158 -14.48 7.82 1.03
N LEU A 159 -14.97 7.66 2.25
CA LEU A 159 -14.37 6.80 3.29
C LEU A 159 -15.35 5.76 3.78
N SER A 160 -14.82 4.65 4.29
CA SER A 160 -15.62 3.74 5.10
C SER A 160 -15.91 4.34 6.48
N THR A 161 -16.98 3.88 7.14
CA THR A 161 -17.24 4.24 8.54
C THR A 161 -16.07 3.90 9.45
N LYS A 162 -15.38 2.78 9.18
CA LYS A 162 -14.20 2.36 9.93
C LYS A 162 -13.06 3.36 9.78
N ASP A 163 -12.69 3.68 8.54
CA ASP A 163 -11.56 4.57 8.23
C ASP A 163 -11.79 6.00 8.73
N SER A 164 -13.05 6.44 8.71
CA SER A 164 -13.45 7.76 9.22
C SER A 164 -13.23 7.90 10.74
N ASN A 165 -13.25 6.78 11.46
CA ASN A 165 -13.14 6.68 12.91
C ASN A 165 -11.80 6.12 13.40
N LEU A 166 -10.82 5.92 12.51
CA LEU A 166 -9.47 5.50 12.91
C LEU A 166 -8.82 6.53 13.83
N PRO A 167 -7.94 6.08 14.75
CA PRO A 167 -7.27 6.97 15.69
C PRO A 167 -6.26 7.88 14.98
N LEU A 168 -5.99 9.04 15.60
CA LEU A 168 -4.87 9.90 15.23
C LEU A 168 -3.53 9.23 15.57
N TRP A 169 -2.49 9.60 14.84
CA TRP A 169 -1.11 9.15 15.00
C TRP A 169 -0.62 9.24 16.44
N GLN A 170 -0.92 10.35 17.12
CA GLN A 170 -0.55 10.56 18.51
C GLN A 170 -1.06 9.47 19.48
N HIS A 171 -2.17 8.80 19.15
CA HIS A 171 -2.72 7.71 19.96
C HIS A 171 -2.06 6.38 19.58
N VAL A 172 -1.79 6.18 18.28
CA VAL A 172 -1.12 4.99 17.75
C VAL A 172 0.27 4.82 18.37
N ILE A 173 1.06 5.89 18.45
CA ILE A 173 2.41 5.81 19.02
C ILE A 173 2.43 5.58 20.54
N ARG A 174 1.36 5.96 21.25
CA ARG A 174 1.24 5.75 22.71
C ARG A 174 0.90 4.30 23.04
N GLU A 175 0.11 3.64 22.20
CA GLU A 175 -0.26 2.23 22.39
C GLU A 175 0.92 1.27 22.15
N GLN A 176 1.94 1.70 21.40
CA GLN A 176 3.12 0.90 21.16
C GLN A 176 4.21 1.09 22.24
N ALA A 177 4.11 2.11 23.10
CA ALA A 177 5.13 2.53 24.08
C ALA A 177 5.15 1.65 25.34
#